data_AF-A0A830DX33-F1
#
_entry.id   AF-A0A830DX33-F1
#
_cell.length_a   1.000
_cell.length_b   1.000
_cell.length_c   1.000
_cell.angle_alpha   90.00
_cell.angle_beta   90.00
_cell.angle_gamma   90.00
#
_symmetry.space_group_name_H-M   'P 1'
#
loop_
_entity.id
_entity.type
_entity.pdbx_description
1 polymer ?
#
loop_
_entity_poly.entity_id
_entity_poly.type
_entity_poly.pdbx_seq_one_letter_code
_entity_poly.pdbx_strand_id
1 'polypeptide(L)'
;MVSRPENASPATQPPEVSLPDSGSVLIAGPTMTRKRRLMLSMLAPGERDDAGTVVVTTKKPAPSIARELSYISGSPPEQFEVIDTTSVADLLGDRADAGNLRYVSSPGDLTGIGIHLTESLREYYEASRSARVGLHVLSTLVMYTDLKRLFQFLHVITGRISAADFSGVFTLDTGFVDEPELALLKQPFDGFVETRDTDGDPEFRVRGLDDGPRSWTPLRI
;
A
#
# COMPACT_ATOMS: atom_id res chain seq x y z
N MET A 1 -30.94 -17.44 29.38
CA MET A 1 -31.21 -17.20 27.95
C MET A 1 -30.13 -16.24 27.47
N VAL A 2 -29.03 -16.79 26.94
CA VAL A 2 -27.84 -16.01 26.56
C VAL A 2 -28.09 -15.45 25.17
N SER A 3 -28.17 -14.12 25.09
CA SER A 3 -28.32 -13.37 23.84
C SER A 3 -27.12 -13.63 22.94
N ARG A 4 -27.37 -14.16 21.74
CA ARG A 4 -26.41 -14.21 20.64
C ARG A 4 -26.07 -12.77 20.23
N PRO A 5 -24.79 -12.42 20.01
CA PRO A 5 -24.49 -11.17 19.33
C PRO A 5 -24.98 -11.27 17.87
N GLU A 6 -25.85 -10.34 17.52
CA GLU A 6 -26.38 -10.10 16.18
C GLU A 6 -25.26 -9.71 15.21
N ASN A 7 -25.29 -10.34 14.03
CA ASN A 7 -24.79 -9.87 12.74
C ASN A 7 -23.44 -9.13 12.71
N ALA A 8 -22.36 -9.89 12.69
CA ALA A 8 -21.24 -9.53 11.82
C ALA A 8 -21.68 -9.79 10.38
N SER A 9 -21.86 -8.73 9.58
CA SER A 9 -22.02 -8.89 8.13
C SER A 9 -20.81 -9.65 7.58
N PRO A 10 -21.00 -10.70 6.76
CA PRO A 10 -19.90 -11.39 6.11
C PRO A 10 -19.18 -10.43 5.16
N ALA A 11 -17.88 -10.69 4.96
CA ALA A 11 -16.97 -9.91 4.13
C ALA A 11 -17.65 -9.36 2.87
N THR A 12 -17.61 -8.03 2.73
CA THR A 12 -17.86 -7.33 1.47
C THR A 12 -17.05 -8.04 0.39
N GLN A 13 -17.70 -8.38 -0.72
CA GLN A 13 -17.09 -9.06 -1.87
C GLN A 13 -15.73 -8.41 -2.18
N PRO A 14 -14.66 -9.19 -2.37
CA PRO A 14 -13.35 -8.62 -2.66
C PRO A 14 -13.46 -7.69 -3.87
N PRO A 15 -12.73 -6.56 -3.87
CA PRO A 15 -12.81 -5.63 -4.98
C PRO A 15 -12.43 -6.36 -6.28
N GLU A 16 -13.11 -6.06 -7.38
CA GLU A 16 -12.85 -6.68 -8.70
C GLU A 16 -11.50 -6.26 -9.32
N VAL A 17 -10.58 -5.71 -8.53
CA VAL A 17 -9.24 -5.33 -8.95
C VAL A 17 -8.20 -6.04 -8.08
N SER A 18 -7.31 -6.74 -8.76
CA SER A 18 -6.17 -7.48 -8.23
C SER A 18 -4.87 -6.72 -8.49
N LEU A 19 -3.81 -7.08 -7.76
CA LEU A 19 -2.46 -6.72 -8.17
C LEU A 19 -2.10 -7.46 -9.47
N PRO A 20 -1.31 -6.85 -10.37
CA PRO A 20 -0.70 -7.58 -11.47
C PRO A 20 0.29 -8.62 -10.94
N ASP A 21 0.63 -9.62 -11.76
CA ASP A 21 1.62 -10.65 -11.40
C ASP A 21 3.00 -10.03 -11.10
N SER A 22 3.39 -9.02 -11.88
CA SER A 22 4.61 -8.24 -11.70
C SER A 22 4.37 -6.77 -12.07
N GLY A 23 5.07 -5.85 -11.40
CA GLY A 23 4.96 -4.41 -11.63
C GLY A 23 4.21 -3.67 -10.52
N SER A 24 3.97 -2.37 -10.73
CA SER A 24 3.46 -1.46 -9.70
C SER A 24 2.24 -0.68 -10.16
N VAL A 25 1.27 -0.54 -9.25
CA VAL A 25 0.00 0.16 -9.47
C VAL A 25 -0.09 1.40 -8.59
N LEU A 26 -0.61 2.50 -9.15
CA LEU A 26 -0.95 3.70 -8.37
C LEU A 26 -2.48 3.85 -8.22
N ILE A 27 -2.95 3.88 -6.97
CA ILE A 27 -4.31 4.26 -6.60
C ILE A 27 -4.35 5.78 -6.36
N ALA A 28 -4.97 6.54 -7.24
CA ALA A 28 -5.01 8.00 -7.18
C ALA A 28 -6.44 8.54 -7.13
N GLY A 29 -6.70 9.44 -6.19
CA GLY A 29 -7.97 10.18 -6.15
C GLY A 29 -8.10 11.05 -4.90
N PRO A 30 -9.24 11.74 -4.71
CA PRO A 30 -9.47 12.63 -3.58
C PRO A 30 -9.32 11.91 -2.23
N THR A 31 -9.06 12.67 -1.16
CA THR A 31 -9.06 12.16 0.22
C THR A 31 -10.40 11.45 0.53
N MET A 32 -10.41 10.51 1.47
CA MET A 32 -11.61 9.80 1.95
C MET A 32 -12.30 8.85 0.95
N THR A 33 -11.72 8.61 -0.23
CA THR A 33 -12.22 7.65 -1.24
C THR A 33 -11.82 6.18 -0.97
N ARG A 34 -11.68 5.79 0.31
CA ARG A 34 -11.33 4.42 0.78
C ARG A 34 -10.05 3.77 0.20
N LYS A 35 -9.16 4.54 -0.45
CA LYS A 35 -7.92 4.02 -1.08
C LYS A 35 -7.06 3.12 -0.20
N ARG A 36 -6.89 3.42 1.09
CA ARG A 36 -6.15 2.55 2.03
C ARG A 36 -6.77 1.16 2.10
N ARG A 37 -8.08 1.08 2.29
CA ARG A 37 -8.79 -0.19 2.39
C ARG A 37 -8.62 -0.99 1.09
N LEU A 38 -8.73 -0.31 -0.06
CA LEU A 38 -8.50 -0.92 -1.36
C LEU A 38 -7.06 -1.45 -1.52
N MET A 39 -6.06 -0.64 -1.16
CA MET A 39 -4.64 -1.04 -1.17
C MET A 39 -4.41 -2.28 -0.30
N LEU A 40 -4.90 -2.30 0.94
CA LEU A 40 -4.71 -3.42 1.84
C LEU A 40 -5.46 -4.68 1.37
N SER A 41 -6.64 -4.53 0.77
CA SER A 41 -7.35 -5.64 0.12
C SER A 41 -6.58 -6.23 -1.07
N MET A 42 -5.91 -5.39 -1.85
CA MET A 42 -5.05 -5.83 -2.96
C MET A 42 -3.77 -6.53 -2.47
N LEU A 43 -3.24 -6.13 -1.31
CA LEU A 43 -2.05 -6.73 -0.71
C LEU A 43 -2.35 -8.05 0.00
N ALA A 44 -3.54 -8.21 0.57
CA ALA A 44 -3.91 -9.37 1.37
C ALA A 44 -3.64 -10.68 0.59
N PRO A 45 -2.76 -11.57 1.09
CA PRO A 45 -2.46 -12.83 0.42
C PRO A 45 -3.74 -13.66 0.26
N GLY A 46 -3.88 -14.31 -0.89
CA GLY A 46 -4.94 -15.30 -1.10
C GLY A 46 -4.63 -16.59 -0.33
N GLU A 47 -5.62 -17.47 -0.15
CA GLU A 47 -5.48 -18.72 0.63
C GLU A 47 -4.34 -19.66 0.19
N ARG A 48 -3.77 -19.46 -1.01
CA ARG A 48 -2.70 -20.28 -1.60
C ARG A 48 -1.46 -19.48 -1.98
N ASP A 49 -1.38 -18.22 -1.58
CA ASP A 49 -0.28 -17.34 -1.91
C ASP A 49 0.74 -17.30 -0.75
N ASP A 50 1.98 -17.70 -1.01
CA ASP A 50 3.08 -17.66 -0.05
C ASP A 50 3.88 -16.35 -0.13
N ALA A 51 3.42 -15.39 -0.94
CA ALA A 51 4.04 -14.10 -1.12
C ALA A 51 4.14 -13.33 0.20
N GLY A 52 5.34 -12.82 0.46
CA GLY A 52 5.57 -11.84 1.51
C GLY A 52 4.78 -10.57 1.28
N THR A 53 4.49 -9.84 2.35
CA THR A 53 3.84 -8.53 2.27
C THR A 53 4.65 -7.51 3.06
N VAL A 54 5.08 -6.46 2.37
CA VAL A 54 5.87 -5.36 2.94
C VAL A 54 5.10 -4.05 2.74
N VAL A 55 4.82 -3.30 3.80
CA VAL A 55 4.05 -2.06 3.72
C VAL A 55 4.81 -0.89 4.32
N VAL A 56 5.01 0.16 3.55
CA VAL A 56 5.46 1.47 4.04
C VAL A 56 4.22 2.29 4.45
N THR A 57 4.17 2.73 5.70
CA THR A 57 3.07 3.55 6.22
C THR A 57 3.51 4.95 6.60
N THR A 58 2.82 5.94 6.04
CA THR A 58 3.14 7.36 6.20
C THR A 58 2.08 8.16 6.96
N LYS A 59 0.96 7.54 7.35
CA LYS A 59 -0.14 8.21 8.10
C LYS A 59 -0.68 7.41 9.29
N LYS A 60 -0.27 6.15 9.45
CA LYS A 60 -0.78 5.26 10.50
C LYS A 60 0.39 4.53 11.16
N PRO A 61 0.34 4.29 12.47
CA PRO A 61 1.34 3.47 13.14
C PRO A 61 1.39 2.06 12.56
N ALA A 62 2.58 1.47 12.47
CA ALA A 62 2.79 0.14 11.91
C ALA A 62 1.88 -0.95 12.50
N PRO A 63 1.71 -1.06 13.84
CA PRO A 63 0.81 -2.05 14.42
C PRO A 63 -0.65 -1.95 13.94
N SER A 64 -1.09 -0.76 13.53
CA SER A 64 -2.44 -0.55 13.01
C SER A 64 -2.59 -1.17 11.62
N ILE A 65 -1.59 -0.99 10.76
CA ILE A 65 -1.58 -1.54 9.40
C ILE A 65 -1.49 -3.08 9.45
N ALA A 66 -0.60 -3.63 10.28
CA ALA A 66 -0.47 -5.08 10.45
C ALA A 66 -1.78 -5.72 10.93
N ARG A 67 -2.48 -5.10 11.90
CA ARG A 67 -3.80 -5.57 12.36
C ARG A 67 -4.87 -5.47 11.28
N GLU A 68 -4.87 -4.41 10.47
CA GLU A 68 -5.84 -4.24 9.39
C GLU A 68 -5.64 -5.29 8.29
N LEU A 69 -4.38 -5.57 7.91
CA LEU A 69 -4.04 -6.69 7.01
C LEU A 69 -4.42 -8.04 7.60
N SER A 70 -4.15 -8.26 8.88
CA SER A 70 -4.52 -9.48 9.58
C SER A 70 -6.03 -9.71 9.55
N TYR A 71 -6.83 -8.66 9.78
CA TYR A 71 -8.28 -8.74 9.69
C TYR A 71 -8.77 -9.06 8.27
N ILE A 72 -8.15 -8.49 7.23
CA ILE A 72 -8.56 -8.70 5.84
C ILE A 72 -8.18 -10.10 5.34
N SER A 73 -6.97 -10.55 5.65
CA SER A 73 -6.38 -11.81 5.13
C SER A 73 -6.65 -13.03 6.01
N GLY A 74 -7.04 -12.83 7.28
CA GLY A 74 -7.09 -13.89 8.28
C GLY A 74 -5.71 -14.38 8.77
N SER A 75 -4.61 -13.81 8.25
CA SER A 75 -3.24 -14.17 8.65
C SER A 75 -2.80 -13.42 9.90
N PRO A 76 -1.88 -13.96 10.71
CA PRO A 76 -1.39 -13.30 11.92
C PRO A 76 -0.57 -12.03 11.58
N PRO A 77 -0.65 -10.97 12.41
CA PRO A 77 -0.02 -9.68 12.12
C PRO A 77 1.51 -9.75 11.97
N GLU A 78 2.16 -10.76 12.56
CA GLU A 78 3.61 -10.99 12.52
C GLU A 78 4.12 -11.40 11.14
N GLN A 79 3.23 -11.82 10.22
CA GLN A 79 3.59 -12.13 8.83
C GLN A 79 3.72 -10.89 7.94
N PHE A 80 3.24 -9.74 8.40
CA PHE A 80 3.30 -8.49 7.63
C PHE A 80 4.48 -7.67 8.07
N GLU A 81 5.39 -7.40 7.14
CA GLU A 81 6.46 -6.45 7.37
C GLU A 81 5.93 -5.02 7.19
N VAL A 82 6.17 -4.13 8.16
CA VAL A 82 5.68 -2.76 8.11
C VAL A 82 6.77 -1.77 8.47
N ILE A 83 7.05 -0.83 7.55
CA ILE A 83 8.00 0.26 7.71
C ILE A 83 7.21 1.52 8.10
N ASP A 84 7.33 1.95 9.35
CA ASP A 84 6.61 3.09 9.93
C ASP A 84 7.42 4.38 9.82
N THR A 85 6.87 5.38 9.12
CA THR A 85 7.46 6.72 9.03
C THR A 85 6.78 7.75 9.94
N THR A 86 5.78 7.33 10.72
CA THR A 86 4.94 8.19 11.56
C THR A 86 5.36 8.22 13.02
N SER A 87 6.01 7.15 13.46
CA SER A 87 6.49 7.00 14.83
C SER A 87 7.96 7.42 14.90
N VAL A 88 8.33 8.19 15.93
CA VAL A 88 9.72 8.58 16.15
C VAL A 88 10.46 7.41 16.80
N ALA A 89 11.51 6.90 16.14
CA ALA A 89 12.32 5.79 16.64
C ALA A 89 12.81 6.01 18.08
N ASP A 90 13.22 7.24 18.42
CA ASP A 90 13.74 7.61 19.75
C ASP A 90 12.68 7.55 20.87
N LEU A 91 11.39 7.66 20.54
CA LEU A 91 10.29 7.60 21.52
C LEU A 91 9.81 6.17 21.79
N LEU A 92 10.31 5.19 21.03
CA LEU A 92 9.82 3.81 21.06
C LEU A 92 10.60 2.87 21.98
N GLY A 93 11.80 3.24 22.45
CA GLY A 93 12.63 2.40 23.33
C GLY A 93 12.80 0.96 22.78
N ASP A 94 12.78 -0.05 23.66
CA ASP A 94 12.85 -1.50 23.33
C ASP A 94 11.72 -2.04 22.39
N ARG A 95 10.81 -1.19 21.90
CA ARG A 95 9.85 -1.57 20.84
C ARG A 95 10.44 -1.53 19.42
N ALA A 96 11.73 -1.21 19.31
CA ALA A 96 12.41 -0.94 18.04
C ALA A 96 12.50 -2.13 17.08
N ASP A 97 12.37 -3.38 17.54
CA ASP A 97 12.51 -4.57 16.67
C ASP A 97 11.55 -5.70 17.09
N ALA A 98 10.24 -5.48 17.04
CA ALA A 98 9.41 -6.62 16.66
C ALA A 98 9.85 -6.94 15.23
N GLY A 99 10.49 -8.08 14.95
CA GLY A 99 11.30 -8.27 13.72
C GLY A 99 10.61 -7.99 12.38
N ASN A 100 9.28 -7.86 12.35
CA ASN A 100 8.48 -7.47 11.19
C ASN A 100 8.07 -5.97 11.17
N LEU A 101 8.31 -5.20 12.22
CA LEU A 101 7.99 -3.76 12.30
C LEU A 101 9.29 -2.96 12.35
N ARG A 102 9.53 -2.14 11.33
CA ARG A 102 10.71 -1.26 11.23
C ARG A 102 10.28 0.19 11.32
N TYR A 103 11.16 1.05 11.84
CA TYR A 103 10.84 2.46 12.06
C TYR A 103 11.88 3.35 11.39
N VAL A 104 11.43 4.36 10.66
CA VAL A 104 12.29 5.39 10.06
C VAL A 104 12.02 6.74 10.70
N SER A 105 13.00 7.64 10.58
CA SER A 105 13.00 8.91 11.32
C SER A 105 11.85 9.85 10.96
N SER A 106 11.38 9.83 9.71
CA SER A 106 10.28 10.67 9.22
C SER A 106 9.78 10.21 7.85
N PRO A 107 8.63 10.74 7.36
CA PRO A 107 8.22 10.51 5.97
C PRO A 107 9.19 11.10 4.94
N GLY A 108 10.01 12.10 5.31
CA GLY A 108 11.02 12.68 4.42
C GLY A 108 12.28 11.83 4.26
N ASP A 109 12.43 10.79 5.07
CA ASP A 109 13.60 9.90 5.08
C ASP A 109 13.51 8.85 3.96
N LEU A 110 13.53 9.31 2.71
CA LEU A 110 13.48 8.43 1.53
C LEU A 110 14.62 7.40 1.51
N THR A 111 15.77 7.75 2.09
CA THR A 111 16.91 6.85 2.23
C THR A 111 16.60 5.72 3.19
N GLY A 112 16.12 6.02 4.40
CA GLY A 112 15.74 5.00 5.39
C GLY A 112 14.61 4.10 4.89
N ILE A 113 13.58 4.69 4.27
CA ILE A 113 12.50 3.93 3.63
C ILE A 113 13.07 3.00 2.54
N GLY A 114 13.94 3.54 1.68
CA GLY A 114 14.54 2.79 0.59
C GLY A 114 15.42 1.64 1.07
N ILE A 115 16.25 1.85 2.09
CA ILE A 115 17.10 0.80 2.68
C ILE A 115 16.24 -0.36 3.15
N HIS A 116 15.29 -0.11 4.06
CA HIS A 116 14.45 -1.19 4.60
C HIS A 116 13.65 -1.89 3.52
N LEU A 117 12.99 -1.15 2.62
CA LEU A 117 12.20 -1.76 1.57
C LEU A 117 13.06 -2.63 0.66
N THR A 118 14.26 -2.18 0.30
CA THR A 118 15.15 -2.95 -0.56
C THR A 118 15.81 -4.15 0.14
N GLU A 119 16.03 -4.08 1.45
CA GLU A 119 16.44 -5.23 2.26
C GLU A 119 15.36 -6.30 2.25
N SER A 120 14.10 -5.93 2.52
CA SER A 120 12.97 -6.86 2.47
C SER A 120 12.85 -7.52 1.10
N LEU A 121 12.86 -6.73 0.02
CA LEU A 121 12.76 -7.27 -1.34
C LEU A 121 13.92 -8.24 -1.66
N ARG A 122 15.14 -7.91 -1.24
CA ARG A 122 16.29 -8.81 -1.40
C ARG A 122 16.10 -10.12 -0.64
N GLU A 123 15.65 -10.06 0.61
CA GLU A 123 15.42 -11.24 1.45
C GLU A 123 14.37 -12.19 0.83
N TYR A 124 13.26 -11.66 0.32
CA TYR A 124 12.27 -12.48 -0.39
C TYR A 124 12.84 -13.09 -1.68
N TYR A 125 13.56 -12.30 -2.46
CA TYR A 125 14.15 -12.76 -3.72
C TYR A 125 15.19 -13.87 -3.50
N GLU A 126 16.10 -13.69 -2.53
CA GLU A 126 17.12 -14.69 -2.16
C GLU A 126 16.48 -15.97 -1.61
N ALA A 127 15.34 -15.86 -0.93
CA ALA A 127 14.55 -16.99 -0.46
C ALA A 127 13.70 -17.66 -1.57
N SER A 128 13.76 -17.18 -2.82
CA SER A 128 12.91 -17.65 -3.92
C SER A 128 11.41 -17.53 -3.62
N ARG A 129 11.01 -16.47 -2.91
CA ARG A 129 9.62 -16.17 -2.55
C ARG A 129 9.18 -14.88 -3.24
N SER A 130 7.91 -14.84 -3.66
CA SER A 130 7.30 -13.61 -4.16
C SER A 130 7.08 -12.59 -3.04
N ALA A 131 6.96 -11.31 -3.40
CA ALA A 131 6.63 -10.25 -2.47
C ALA A 131 5.60 -9.27 -3.06
N ARG A 132 4.76 -8.72 -2.18
CA ARG A 132 3.78 -7.68 -2.46
C ARG A 132 4.12 -6.44 -1.65
N VAL A 133 4.31 -5.31 -2.33
CA VAL A 133 4.73 -4.05 -1.72
C VAL A 133 3.58 -3.05 -1.64
N GLY A 134 3.30 -2.54 -0.44
CA GLY A 134 2.34 -1.47 -0.21
C GLY A 134 3.03 -0.15 0.14
N LEU A 135 2.58 0.97 -0.43
CA LEU A 135 2.93 2.29 0.08
C LEU A 135 1.66 3.10 0.35
N HIS A 136 1.37 3.28 1.65
CA HIS A 136 0.08 3.77 2.11
C HIS A 136 -0.29 5.11 1.50
N VAL A 137 0.48 6.19 1.64
CA VAL A 137 0.15 7.40 0.89
C VAL A 137 1.35 8.29 0.56
N LEU A 138 1.56 8.45 -0.74
CA LEU A 138 2.62 9.27 -1.35
C LEU A 138 2.43 10.76 -1.10
N SER A 139 1.18 11.24 -0.97
CA SER A 139 0.92 12.65 -0.66
C SER A 139 1.55 13.08 0.66
N THR A 140 1.75 12.17 1.62
CA THR A 140 2.56 12.50 2.79
C THR A 140 4.02 12.76 2.40
N LEU A 141 4.62 11.94 1.56
CA LEU A 141 6.02 12.13 1.15
C LEU A 141 6.21 13.47 0.43
N VAL A 142 5.27 13.86 -0.45
CA VAL A 142 5.27 15.15 -1.15
C VAL A 142 5.37 16.35 -0.18
N MET A 143 4.81 16.24 1.03
CA MET A 143 4.90 17.31 2.04
C MET A 143 6.28 17.42 2.71
N TYR A 144 7.14 16.39 2.62
CA TYR A 144 8.43 16.33 3.32
C TYR A 144 9.64 16.27 2.38
N THR A 145 9.45 16.08 1.08
CA THR A 145 10.52 15.98 0.08
C THR A 145 10.13 16.68 -1.22
N ASP A 146 11.13 17.12 -1.98
CA ASP A 146 10.86 17.70 -3.29
C ASP A 146 10.42 16.62 -4.30
N LEU A 147 9.60 17.03 -5.26
CA LEU A 147 8.99 16.14 -6.24
C LEU A 147 10.03 15.36 -7.07
N LYS A 148 11.19 15.96 -7.37
CA LYS A 148 12.25 15.31 -8.15
C LYS A 148 12.84 14.15 -7.37
N ARG A 149 13.16 14.33 -6.08
CA ARG A 149 13.63 13.25 -5.20
C ARG A 149 12.58 12.17 -5.05
N LEU A 150 11.31 12.53 -4.89
CA LEU A 150 10.22 11.55 -4.81
C LEU A 150 10.09 10.73 -6.09
N PHE A 151 10.13 11.39 -7.25
CA PHE A 151 10.08 10.71 -8.55
C PHE A 151 11.25 9.72 -8.72
N GLN A 152 12.48 10.13 -8.38
CA GLN A 152 13.65 9.26 -8.45
C GLN A 152 13.52 8.06 -7.51
N PHE A 153 13.03 8.29 -6.29
CA PHE A 153 12.76 7.22 -5.33
C PHE A 153 11.74 6.22 -5.88
N LEU A 154 10.60 6.72 -6.39
CA LEU A 154 9.56 5.88 -6.99
C LEU A 154 10.11 5.08 -8.17
N HIS A 155 10.82 5.72 -9.09
CA HIS A 155 11.42 5.07 -10.25
C HIS A 155 12.36 3.92 -9.87
N VAL A 156 13.18 4.11 -8.83
CA VAL A 156 14.06 3.04 -8.33
C VAL A 156 13.27 1.90 -7.71
N ILE A 157 12.28 2.21 -6.87
CA ILE A 157 11.51 1.19 -6.15
C ILE A 157 10.62 0.38 -7.10
N THR A 158 9.86 1.03 -8.00
CA THR A 158 9.02 0.31 -8.96
C THR A 158 9.86 -0.51 -9.94
N GLY A 159 11.03 0.01 -10.35
CA GLY A 159 11.99 -0.74 -11.15
C GLY A 159 12.52 -2.00 -10.45
N ARG A 160 12.79 -1.95 -9.13
CA ARG A 160 13.21 -3.13 -8.35
C ARG A 160 12.09 -4.14 -8.15
N ILE A 161 10.86 -3.67 -7.92
CA ILE A 161 9.68 -4.52 -7.82
C ILE A 161 9.52 -5.33 -9.12
N SER A 162 9.54 -4.64 -10.27
CA SER A 162 9.42 -5.29 -11.57
C SER A 162 10.60 -6.24 -11.87
N ALA A 163 11.84 -5.82 -11.60
CA ALA A 163 13.02 -6.64 -11.88
C ALA A 163 13.11 -7.94 -11.05
N ALA A 164 12.39 -8.00 -9.92
CA ALA A 164 12.31 -9.18 -9.05
C ALA A 164 11.04 -10.02 -9.29
N ASP A 165 10.25 -9.71 -10.33
CA ASP A 165 8.93 -10.31 -10.57
C ASP A 165 7.99 -10.22 -9.37
N PHE A 166 8.03 -9.08 -8.69
CA PHE A 166 7.17 -8.74 -7.55
C PHE A 166 6.07 -7.76 -7.96
N SER A 167 5.09 -7.58 -7.08
CA SER A 167 3.97 -6.66 -7.31
C SER A 167 3.93 -5.54 -6.27
N GLY A 168 3.42 -4.36 -6.67
CA GLY A 168 3.35 -3.18 -5.83
C GLY A 168 2.04 -2.42 -5.97
N VAL A 169 1.55 -1.83 -4.88
CA VAL A 169 0.42 -0.90 -4.87
C VAL A 169 0.70 0.30 -3.97
N PHE A 170 0.52 1.48 -4.54
CA PHE A 170 0.86 2.76 -3.93
C PHE A 170 -0.41 3.62 -3.94
N THR A 171 -0.63 4.47 -2.94
CA THR A 171 -1.76 5.41 -3.00
C THR A 171 -1.33 6.87 -2.98
N LEU A 172 -2.14 7.73 -3.59
CA LEU A 172 -1.90 9.16 -3.68
C LEU A 172 -3.22 9.93 -3.51
N ASP A 173 -3.22 10.90 -2.60
CA ASP A 173 -4.31 11.86 -2.48
C ASP A 173 -4.08 13.00 -3.50
N THR A 174 -4.96 13.11 -4.50
CA THR A 174 -4.79 14.07 -5.60
C THR A 174 -5.02 15.53 -5.18
N GLY A 175 -5.53 15.78 -3.97
CA GLY A 175 -5.68 17.15 -3.44
C GLY A 175 -4.38 17.80 -2.97
N PHE A 176 -3.25 17.06 -2.99
CA PHE A 176 -1.93 17.52 -2.52
C PHE A 176 -0.92 17.72 -3.65
N VAL A 177 -1.31 17.45 -4.89
CA VAL A 177 -0.46 17.60 -6.07
C VAL A 177 -1.30 18.25 -7.17
N ASP A 178 -0.66 19.03 -8.02
CA ASP A 178 -1.33 19.56 -9.21
C ASP A 178 -1.37 18.53 -10.37
N GLU A 179 -2.02 18.87 -11.48
CA GLU A 179 -2.13 17.98 -12.63
C GLU A 179 -0.77 17.62 -13.26
N PRO A 180 0.15 18.58 -13.52
CA PRO A 180 1.51 18.27 -13.94
C PRO A 180 2.27 17.33 -12.99
N GLU A 181 2.20 17.57 -11.69
CA GLU A 181 2.86 16.76 -10.67
C GLU A 181 2.27 15.34 -10.62
N LEU A 182 0.95 15.22 -10.67
CA LEU A 182 0.27 13.94 -10.77
C LEU A 182 0.69 13.17 -12.04
N ALA A 183 0.76 13.85 -13.19
CA ALA A 183 1.18 13.23 -14.43
C ALA A 183 2.62 12.72 -14.37
N LEU A 184 3.52 13.45 -13.71
CA LEU A 184 4.90 13.02 -13.46
C LEU A 184 4.95 11.81 -12.53
N LEU A 185 4.25 11.87 -11.40
CA LEU A 185 4.22 10.78 -10.40
C LEU A 185 3.55 9.51 -10.92
N LYS A 186 2.72 9.60 -11.96
CA LYS A 186 2.13 8.44 -12.64
C LYS A 186 3.14 7.64 -13.47
N GLN A 187 4.19 8.25 -14.02
CA GLN A 187 5.07 7.62 -15.00
C GLN A 187 5.81 6.35 -14.53
N PRO A 188 6.23 6.22 -13.25
CA PRO A 188 6.92 5.02 -12.78
C PRO A 188 6.03 3.78 -12.62
N PHE A 189 4.71 3.89 -12.83
CA PHE A 189 3.72 2.85 -12.58
C PHE A 189 3.17 2.25 -13.88
N ASP A 190 2.88 0.95 -13.83
CA ASP A 190 2.38 0.17 -14.96
C ASP A 190 0.86 0.31 -15.13
N GLY A 191 0.15 0.62 -14.05
CA GLY A 191 -1.29 0.82 -14.06
C GLY A 191 -1.81 1.75 -12.98
N PHE A 192 -3.08 2.14 -13.15
CA PHE A 192 -3.74 3.13 -12.32
C PHE A 192 -5.12 2.66 -11.90
N VAL A 193 -5.41 2.83 -10.62
CA VAL A 193 -6.77 2.79 -10.09
C VAL A 193 -7.16 4.21 -9.72
N GLU A 194 -8.09 4.79 -10.46
CA GLU A 194 -8.57 6.12 -10.18
C GLU A 194 -9.78 6.03 -9.27
N THR A 195 -9.80 6.80 -8.18
CA THR A 195 -10.95 6.90 -7.29
C THR A 195 -11.57 8.29 -7.38
N ARG A 196 -12.89 8.37 -7.18
CA ARG A 196 -13.61 9.64 -7.06
C ARG A 196 -14.61 9.60 -5.94
N ASP A 197 -14.87 10.77 -5.39
CA ASP A 197 -15.93 10.97 -4.41
C ASP A 197 -17.29 11.10 -5.13
N THR A 198 -18.35 10.62 -4.49
CA THR A 198 -19.74 10.76 -4.97
C THR A 198 -20.66 11.02 -3.78
N ASP A 199 -21.93 11.38 -4.01
CA ASP A 199 -22.91 11.54 -2.93
C ASP A 199 -23.21 10.22 -2.19
N GLY A 200 -22.79 9.07 -2.73
CA GLY A 200 -22.97 7.73 -2.17
C GLY A 200 -21.64 7.03 -1.84
N ASP A 201 -21.49 5.78 -2.28
CA ASP A 201 -20.20 5.10 -2.19
C ASP A 201 -19.19 5.78 -3.13
N PRO A 202 -17.92 5.94 -2.71
CA PRO A 202 -16.86 6.32 -3.64
C PRO A 202 -16.83 5.37 -4.83
N GLU A 203 -16.42 5.84 -5.99
CA GLU A 203 -16.29 4.99 -7.17
C GLU A 203 -14.82 4.84 -7.57
N PHE A 204 -14.53 3.76 -8.27
CA PHE A 204 -13.21 3.51 -8.84
C PHE A 204 -13.30 3.04 -10.30
N ARG A 205 -12.19 3.19 -11.03
CA ARG A 205 -11.97 2.59 -12.35
C ARG A 205 -10.50 2.26 -12.54
N VAL A 206 -10.21 1.34 -13.45
CA VAL A 206 -8.88 0.82 -13.71
C VAL A 206 -8.39 1.17 -15.11
N ARG A 207 -7.13 1.58 -15.20
CA ARG A 207 -6.38 1.89 -16.43
C ARG A 207 -5.03 1.18 -16.41
N GLY A 208 -4.57 0.69 -17.55
CA GLY A 208 -3.23 0.09 -17.68
C GLY A 208 -3.07 -1.33 -17.13
N LEU A 209 -3.94 -1.80 -16.23
CA LEU A 209 -3.98 -3.21 -15.78
C LEU A 209 -4.91 -4.04 -16.67
N ASP A 210 -4.80 -5.37 -16.67
CA ASP A 210 -5.72 -6.25 -17.39
C ASP A 210 -7.06 -6.43 -16.67
N ASP A 211 -7.02 -6.53 -15.33
CA ASP A 211 -8.18 -6.75 -14.48
C ASP A 211 -8.88 -5.46 -14.02
N GLY A 212 -10.16 -5.60 -13.68
CA GLY A 212 -10.98 -4.56 -13.05
C GLY A 212 -11.77 -3.63 -13.98
N PRO A 213 -12.70 -2.84 -13.41
CA PRO A 213 -13.69 -2.11 -14.19
C PRO A 213 -13.09 -0.91 -14.93
N ARG A 214 -13.36 -0.80 -16.24
CA ARG A 214 -12.93 0.35 -17.06
C ARG A 214 -13.85 1.56 -16.92
N SER A 215 -15.10 1.31 -16.55
CA SER A 215 -16.11 2.31 -16.20
C SER A 215 -16.10 2.57 -14.69
N TRP A 216 -16.53 3.76 -14.30
CA TRP A 216 -16.74 4.09 -12.89
C TRP A 216 -17.72 3.09 -12.26
N THR A 217 -17.27 2.47 -11.17
CA THR A 217 -18.02 1.43 -10.45
C THR A 217 -17.96 1.71 -8.95
N PRO A 218 -19.06 1.55 -8.20
CA PRO A 218 -19.08 1.74 -6.74
C PRO A 218 -18.06 0.86 -6.00
N LEU A 219 -17.28 1.48 -5.11
CA LEU A 219 -16.29 0.83 -4.27
C LEU A 219 -16.90 0.43 -2.93
N ARG A 220 -17.34 -0.84 -2.85
CA ARG A 220 -18.00 -1.40 -1.66
C ARG A 220 -17.05 -2.31 -0.89
N ILE A 221 -16.26 -1.73 0.02
CA ILE A 221 -15.27 -2.40 0.89
C ILE A 221 -15.26 -1.84 2.31
#